data_AF-A0A4R4MJK1-F1
#
_entry.id   AF-A0A4R4MJK1-F1
#
_cell.length_a   1.000
_cell.length_b   1.000
_cell.length_c   1.000
_cell.angle_alpha   90.00
_cell.angle_beta   90.00
_cell.angle_gamma   90.00
#
_symmetry.space_group_name_H-M   'P 1'
#
loop_
_entity.id
_entity.type
_entity.pdbx_description
1 polymer ?
#
loop_
_entity_poly.entity_id
_entity_poly.type
_entity_poly.pdbx_seq_one_letter_code
_entity_poly.pdbx_strand_id
1 'polypeptide(L)'
;RAGMGVPFWVPAGAELRLGTPAWGLRTYLAVRGGIAVEPVLGSRSTDSLSELGPEPLRAGTLLPVGPPGGDIVADLAPLPGPRPAVLRVLPGPRDDWFTPEAPAALCAGPYVVSQDSNRVGVRLSGPELVRAKEGELPSEGMVAGAVQVPPSGQPIVFLADHPPTGGYPVIAVVTAADLAVAAQLRPGDEVRFTTRPAR
;
A
#
# COMPACT_ATOMS: atom_id res chain seq x y z
N ARG A 1 -18.09 22.19 -7.13
CA ARG A 1 -17.56 20.80 -7.03
C ARG A 1 -16.18 20.81 -7.67
N ALA A 2 -15.11 20.59 -6.91
CA ALA A 2 -13.77 20.48 -7.48
C ALA A 2 -13.55 19.06 -8.03
N GLY A 3 -12.79 18.93 -9.11
CA GLY A 3 -12.36 17.64 -9.64
C GLY A 3 -11.20 17.06 -8.84
N MET A 4 -10.98 15.75 -8.92
CA MET A 4 -9.78 15.11 -8.38
C MET A 4 -8.55 15.49 -9.21
N GLY A 5 -7.39 15.62 -8.55
CA GLY A 5 -6.11 15.82 -9.22
C GLY A 5 -5.83 17.24 -9.70
N VAL A 6 -6.74 18.19 -9.51
CA VAL A 6 -6.56 19.60 -9.91
C VAL A 6 -6.41 20.50 -8.68
N PRO A 7 -5.50 21.49 -8.68
CA PRO A 7 -5.49 22.50 -7.64
C PRO A 7 -6.71 23.40 -7.78
N PHE A 8 -7.30 23.78 -6.65
CA PHE A 8 -8.39 24.76 -6.60
C PHE A 8 -8.27 25.60 -5.34
N TRP A 9 -8.78 26.81 -5.40
CA TRP A 9 -8.78 27.73 -4.27
C TRP A 9 -9.94 27.44 -3.32
N VAL A 10 -9.67 27.54 -2.01
CA VAL A 10 -10.66 27.40 -0.93
C VAL A 10 -10.66 28.69 -0.12
N PRO A 11 -11.77 29.46 -0.07
CA PRO A 11 -11.88 30.65 0.74
C PRO A 11 -11.74 30.35 2.24
N ALA A 12 -11.30 31.37 3.00
CA ALA A 12 -11.36 31.31 4.46
C ALA A 12 -12.81 31.08 4.93
N GLY A 13 -12.98 30.16 5.88
CA GLY A 13 -14.30 29.78 6.41
C GLY A 13 -15.10 28.80 5.54
N ALA A 14 -14.61 28.40 4.37
CA ALA A 14 -15.26 27.40 3.55
C ALA A 14 -15.05 25.96 4.07
N GLU A 15 -16.02 25.09 3.80
CA GLU A 15 -15.95 23.65 4.12
C GLU A 15 -15.61 22.84 2.86
N LEU A 16 -14.64 21.93 2.98
CA LEU A 16 -14.33 20.92 1.98
C LEU A 16 -14.80 19.55 2.46
N ARG A 17 -15.65 18.88 1.67
CA ARG A 17 -16.08 17.50 1.90
C ARG A 17 -15.52 16.56 0.83
N LEU A 18 -14.88 15.49 1.30
CA LEU A 18 -14.53 14.34 0.48
C LEU A 18 -15.66 13.31 0.58
N GLY A 19 -16.21 12.90 -0.57
CA GLY A 19 -17.20 11.83 -0.62
C GLY A 19 -16.54 10.44 -0.62
N THR A 20 -17.37 9.39 -0.66
CA THR A 20 -16.89 8.01 -0.83
C THR A 20 -16.40 7.79 -2.27
N PRO A 21 -15.16 7.32 -2.48
CA PRO A 21 -14.66 7.07 -3.82
C PRO A 21 -15.40 5.89 -4.48
N ALA A 22 -15.62 5.94 -5.80
CA ALA A 22 -16.22 4.83 -6.54
C ALA A 22 -15.29 3.62 -6.66
N TRP A 23 -13.98 3.86 -6.81
CA TRP A 23 -12.90 2.88 -6.87
C TRP A 23 -11.68 3.39 -6.08
N GLY A 24 -10.78 2.50 -5.66
CA GLY A 24 -9.62 2.84 -4.82
C GLY A 24 -9.97 3.10 -3.36
N LEU A 25 -9.01 2.94 -2.45
CA LEU A 25 -9.23 3.03 -1.00
C LEU A 25 -8.72 4.34 -0.38
N ARG A 26 -7.65 4.93 -0.94
CA ARG A 26 -6.91 6.02 -0.30
C ARG A 26 -6.97 7.30 -1.14
N THR A 27 -7.39 8.40 -0.52
CA THR A 27 -7.42 9.74 -1.13
C THR A 27 -6.42 10.64 -0.42
N TYR A 28 -5.65 11.41 -1.19
CA TYR A 28 -4.68 12.37 -0.66
C TYR A 28 -5.22 13.79 -0.84
N LEU A 29 -5.25 14.54 0.26
CA LEU A 29 -5.53 15.97 0.27
C LEU A 29 -4.23 16.71 0.55
N ALA A 30 -3.83 17.57 -0.37
CA ALA A 30 -2.68 18.46 -0.20
C ALA A 30 -3.17 19.90 -0.07
N VAL A 31 -2.50 20.66 0.80
CA VAL A 31 -2.69 22.10 0.94
C VAL A 31 -1.37 22.79 0.59
N ARG A 32 -1.44 23.94 -0.09
CA ARG A 32 -0.25 24.74 -0.42
C ARG A 32 0.43 25.17 0.89
N GLY A 33 1.74 24.95 0.98
CA GLY A 33 2.52 25.13 2.21
C GLY A 33 2.61 23.88 3.08
N GLY A 34 1.81 22.84 2.80
CA GLY A 34 1.81 21.57 3.52
C GLY A 34 1.16 21.63 4.90
N ILE A 35 0.98 20.45 5.51
CA ILE A 35 0.51 20.31 6.89
C ILE A 35 1.73 20.41 7.82
N ALA A 36 1.80 21.50 8.58
CA ALA A 36 2.99 21.91 9.33
C ALA A 36 3.01 21.40 10.78
N VAL A 37 2.67 20.14 11.00
CA VAL A 37 2.80 19.48 12.31
C VAL A 37 4.28 19.23 12.65
N GLU A 38 4.59 19.03 13.93
CA GLU A 38 5.95 18.73 14.37
C GLU A 38 6.42 17.39 13.78
N PRO A 39 7.61 17.32 13.15
CA PRO A 39 8.14 16.06 12.66
C PRO A 39 8.62 15.16 13.81
N VAL A 40 8.41 13.85 13.67
CA VAL A 40 8.98 12.81 14.52
C VAL A 40 10.02 12.07 13.69
N LEU A 41 11.26 11.97 14.20
CA LEU A 41 12.41 11.39 13.48
C LEU A 41 12.62 12.00 12.07
N GLY A 42 12.35 13.31 11.93
CA GLY A 42 12.49 14.04 10.66
C GLY A 42 11.35 13.80 9.65
N SER A 43 10.30 13.06 10.01
CA SER A 43 9.15 12.75 9.16
C SER A 43 7.84 13.25 9.76
N ARG A 44 6.83 13.48 8.91
CA ARG A 44 5.44 13.78 9.32
C ARG A 44 4.47 12.63 9.03
N SER A 45 4.98 11.48 8.60
CA SER A 45 4.18 10.29 8.39
C SER A 45 3.81 9.66 9.73
N THR A 46 2.57 9.17 9.83
CA THR A 46 2.15 8.27 10.90
C THR A 46 2.49 6.83 10.50
N ASP A 47 3.25 6.14 11.36
CA ASP A 47 3.48 4.70 11.29
C ASP A 47 2.49 4.00 12.23
N SER A 48 1.56 3.25 11.63
CA SER A 48 0.52 2.55 12.38
C SER A 48 1.00 1.29 13.11
N LEU A 49 2.18 0.76 12.79
CA LEU A 49 2.76 -0.39 13.46
C LEU A 49 3.49 0.00 14.75
N SER A 50 4.29 1.06 14.68
CA SER A 50 5.11 1.54 15.80
C SER A 50 4.47 2.68 16.59
N GLU A 51 3.33 3.19 16.11
CA GLU A 51 2.62 4.37 16.66
C GLU A 51 3.49 5.64 16.69
N LEU A 52 4.44 5.75 15.76
CA LEU A 52 5.30 6.92 15.61
C LEU A 52 4.68 7.95 14.65
N GLY A 53 4.99 9.22 14.90
CA GLY A 53 4.53 10.33 14.08
C GLY A 53 3.25 11.00 14.62
N PRO A 54 2.63 11.86 13.81
CA PRO A 54 1.39 12.54 14.21
C PRO A 54 0.26 11.53 14.46
N GLU A 55 -0.58 11.79 15.46
CA GLU A 55 -1.75 10.95 15.74
C GLU A 55 -2.76 10.96 14.57
N PRO A 56 -3.52 9.87 14.37
CA PRO A 56 -4.68 9.87 13.49
C PRO A 56 -5.65 11.02 13.81
N LEU A 57 -6.17 11.67 12.77
CA LEU A 57 -7.05 12.82 12.92
C LEU A 57 -8.36 12.44 13.60
N ARG A 58 -8.87 13.35 14.41
CA ARG A 58 -10.20 13.25 15.05
C ARG A 58 -10.99 14.54 14.84
N ALA A 59 -12.30 14.47 15.10
CA ALA A 59 -13.14 15.66 15.04
C ALA A 59 -12.58 16.74 15.98
N GLY A 60 -12.46 17.97 15.47
CA GLY A 60 -11.89 19.09 16.19
C GLY A 60 -10.36 19.22 16.13
N THR A 61 -9.64 18.29 15.47
CA THR A 61 -8.19 18.46 15.24
C THR A 61 -7.93 19.69 14.37
N LEU A 62 -7.12 20.62 14.87
CA LEU A 62 -6.64 21.79 14.13
C LEU A 62 -5.26 21.48 13.53
N LEU A 63 -5.14 21.62 12.22
CA LEU A 63 -3.89 21.37 11.50
C LEU A 63 -3.29 22.69 11.02
N PRO A 64 -2.07 23.05 11.43
CA PRO A 64 -1.40 24.23 10.92
C PRO A 64 -1.03 24.04 9.44
N VAL A 65 -1.18 25.10 8.65
CA VAL A 65 -0.74 25.15 7.25
C VAL A 65 0.58 25.91 7.20
N GLY A 66 1.58 25.34 6.54
CA GLY A 66 2.89 25.98 6.38
C GLY A 66 2.83 27.21 5.45
N PRO A 67 3.90 28.01 5.41
CA PRO A 67 3.97 29.15 4.49
C PRO A 67 3.87 28.68 3.03
N PRO A 68 3.14 29.40 2.16
CA PRO A 68 3.03 29.02 0.76
C PRO A 68 4.40 29.08 0.06
N GLY A 69 4.79 28.00 -0.61
CA GLY A 69 6.02 27.94 -1.42
C GLY A 69 5.76 27.98 -2.93
N GLY A 70 6.65 28.63 -3.69
CA GLY A 70 6.73 28.61 -5.16
C GLY A 70 5.49 29.12 -5.92
N ASP A 71 5.55 29.17 -7.24
CA ASP A 71 4.36 29.42 -8.06
C ASP A 71 3.51 28.14 -8.23
N ILE A 72 2.20 28.29 -8.49
CA ILE A 72 1.34 27.15 -8.82
C ILE A 72 1.50 26.87 -10.31
N VAL A 73 2.29 25.84 -10.65
CA VAL A 73 2.39 25.31 -12.01
C VAL A 73 1.72 23.94 -12.01
N ALA A 74 0.71 23.75 -12.85
CA ALA A 74 -0.05 22.52 -12.91
C ALA A 74 -0.16 22.01 -14.36
N ASP A 75 0.89 21.33 -14.82
CA ASP A 75 0.81 20.41 -15.96
C ASP A 75 0.50 19.02 -15.41
N LEU A 76 -0.79 18.66 -15.43
CA LEU A 76 -1.26 17.43 -14.80
C LEU A 76 -1.33 16.30 -15.82
N ALA A 77 -0.57 15.23 -15.57
CA ALA A 77 -0.79 13.96 -16.23
C ALA A 77 -2.17 13.39 -15.83
N PRO A 78 -2.86 12.67 -16.73
CA PRO A 78 -4.11 12.01 -16.39
C PRO A 78 -3.95 11.11 -15.16
N LEU A 79 -4.90 11.22 -14.22
CA LEU A 79 -4.94 10.30 -13.09
C LEU A 79 -5.16 8.86 -13.60
N PRO A 80 -4.51 7.86 -13.00
CA PRO A 80 -4.81 6.47 -13.32
C PRO A 80 -6.29 6.20 -13.06
N GLY A 81 -7.00 5.65 -14.04
CA GLY A 81 -8.37 5.18 -13.85
C GLY A 81 -8.43 3.86 -13.07
N PRO A 82 -9.63 3.28 -12.89
CA PRO A 82 -9.77 1.94 -12.34
C PRO A 82 -9.02 0.95 -13.25
N ARG A 83 -8.15 0.13 -12.66
CA ARG A 83 -7.43 -0.93 -13.36
C ARG A 83 -7.80 -2.27 -12.72
N PRO A 84 -7.87 -3.38 -13.49
CA PRO A 84 -7.78 -4.70 -12.90
C PRO A 84 -6.53 -4.75 -12.03
N ALA A 85 -6.66 -5.20 -10.78
CA ALA A 85 -5.51 -5.22 -9.88
C ALA A 85 -4.59 -6.38 -10.25
N VAL A 86 -3.62 -6.09 -11.11
CA VAL A 86 -2.54 -7.01 -11.46
C VAL A 86 -1.25 -6.43 -10.90
N LEU A 87 -0.62 -7.17 -10.00
CA LEU A 87 0.65 -6.80 -9.38
C LEU A 87 1.79 -7.57 -10.05
N ARG A 88 2.73 -6.84 -10.64
CA ARG A 88 3.98 -7.43 -11.14
C ARG A 88 4.88 -7.77 -9.98
N VAL A 89 5.46 -8.97 -10.01
CA VAL A 89 6.34 -9.48 -8.95
C VAL A 89 7.66 -10.01 -9.49
N LEU A 90 8.70 -9.86 -8.69
CA LEU A 90 10.00 -10.51 -8.85
C LEU A 90 10.02 -11.76 -7.94
N PRO A 91 10.31 -12.97 -8.45
CA PRO A 91 10.38 -14.18 -7.62
C PRO A 91 11.48 -14.11 -6.53
N GLY A 92 11.26 -14.83 -5.44
CA GLY A 92 12.21 -14.95 -4.33
C GLY A 92 12.13 -13.79 -3.33
N PRO A 93 13.05 -13.74 -2.35
CA PRO A 93 14.27 -14.54 -2.24
C PRO A 93 14.11 -15.93 -1.59
N ARG A 94 12.91 -16.28 -1.12
CA ARG A 94 12.63 -17.56 -0.42
C ARG A 94 11.68 -18.45 -1.20
N ASP A 95 11.67 -18.38 -2.53
CA ASP A 95 10.90 -19.30 -3.37
C ASP A 95 11.32 -20.77 -3.15
N ASP A 96 12.56 -21.02 -2.72
CA ASP A 96 13.09 -22.32 -2.30
C ASP A 96 12.46 -22.90 -1.01
N TRP A 97 11.66 -22.12 -0.29
CA TRP A 97 10.90 -22.60 0.88
C TRP A 97 9.56 -23.24 0.50
N PHE A 98 9.17 -23.14 -0.77
CA PHE A 98 7.90 -23.63 -1.26
C PHE A 98 8.07 -24.82 -2.19
N THR A 99 6.97 -25.52 -2.41
CA THR A 99 6.91 -26.56 -3.45
C THR A 99 7.24 -25.96 -4.82
N PRO A 100 7.82 -26.74 -5.76
CA PRO A 100 8.14 -26.26 -7.11
C PRO A 100 6.95 -25.62 -7.85
N GLU A 101 5.73 -26.00 -7.49
CA GLU A 101 4.49 -25.51 -8.08
C GLU A 101 4.03 -24.15 -7.49
N ALA A 102 4.48 -23.79 -6.28
CA ALA A 102 3.96 -22.62 -5.57
C ALA A 102 4.22 -21.27 -6.27
N PRO A 103 5.39 -21.00 -6.89
CA PRO A 103 5.58 -19.77 -7.65
C PRO A 103 4.60 -19.66 -8.83
N ALA A 104 4.26 -20.77 -9.48
CA ALA A 104 3.24 -20.81 -10.52
C ALA A 104 1.84 -20.64 -9.92
N ALA A 105 1.55 -21.26 -8.77
CA ALA A 105 0.28 -21.14 -8.05
C ALA A 105 -0.03 -19.70 -7.64
N LEU A 106 0.98 -18.94 -7.20
CA LEU A 106 0.88 -17.50 -6.89
C LEU A 106 0.31 -16.70 -8.09
N CYS A 107 0.65 -17.10 -9.31
CA CYS A 107 0.20 -16.42 -10.54
C CYS A 107 -1.00 -17.10 -11.22
N ALA A 108 -1.50 -18.23 -10.68
CA ALA A 108 -2.49 -19.07 -11.36
C ALA A 108 -3.92 -18.52 -11.25
N GLY A 109 -4.25 -17.86 -10.14
CA GLY A 109 -5.61 -17.44 -9.82
C GLY A 109 -5.69 -16.06 -9.17
N PRO A 110 -6.92 -15.54 -9.01
CA PRO A 110 -7.14 -14.34 -8.20
C PRO A 110 -7.04 -14.66 -6.71
N TYR A 111 -6.66 -13.64 -5.96
CA TYR A 111 -6.79 -13.58 -4.51
C TYR A 111 -7.78 -12.49 -4.13
N VAL A 112 -8.51 -12.69 -3.04
CA VAL A 112 -9.44 -11.71 -2.47
C VAL A 112 -8.76 -10.99 -1.31
N VAL A 113 -8.88 -9.67 -1.29
CA VAL A 113 -8.34 -8.83 -0.21
C VAL A 113 -9.18 -8.99 1.05
N SER A 114 -8.55 -9.34 2.16
CA SER A 114 -9.20 -9.51 3.46
C SER A 114 -9.53 -8.16 4.13
N GLN A 115 -10.56 -8.16 4.98
CA GLN A 115 -10.93 -7.05 5.87
C GLN A 115 -9.82 -6.69 6.87
N ASP A 116 -8.91 -7.62 7.17
CA ASP A 116 -7.79 -7.42 8.10
C ASP A 116 -6.59 -6.67 7.47
N SER A 117 -6.76 -6.15 6.24
CA SER A 117 -5.72 -5.40 5.51
C SER A 117 -5.59 -3.96 6.04
N ASN A 118 -4.36 -3.48 6.19
CA ASN A 118 -4.09 -2.13 6.72
C ASN A 118 -2.84 -1.51 6.05
N ARG A 119 -2.18 -0.55 6.71
CA ARG A 119 -0.95 0.08 6.18
C ARG A 119 0.31 -0.78 6.34
N VAL A 120 0.27 -1.81 7.19
CA VAL A 120 1.36 -2.79 7.36
C VAL A 120 1.39 -3.75 6.18
N GLY A 121 0.22 -4.24 5.76
CA GLY A 121 0.13 -5.10 4.60
C GLY A 121 -1.29 -5.37 4.11
N VAL A 122 -1.37 -5.77 2.84
CA VAL A 122 -2.59 -6.30 2.21
C VAL A 122 -2.61 -7.81 2.44
N ARG A 123 -3.62 -8.28 3.18
CA ARG A 123 -3.79 -9.70 3.49
C ARG A 123 -4.71 -10.31 2.46
N LEU A 124 -4.30 -11.44 1.89
CA LEU A 124 -4.97 -12.06 0.77
C LEU A 124 -5.52 -13.43 1.14
N SER A 125 -6.69 -13.76 0.60
CA SER A 125 -7.31 -15.09 0.69
C SER A 125 -7.47 -15.66 -0.71
N GLY A 126 -6.98 -16.88 -0.94
CA GLY A 126 -7.04 -17.51 -2.25
C GLY A 126 -6.30 -18.85 -2.27
N PRO A 127 -5.73 -19.25 -3.42
CA PRO A 127 -4.93 -20.46 -3.54
C PRO A 127 -3.81 -20.49 -2.50
N GLU A 128 -3.80 -21.53 -1.67
CA GLU A 128 -2.77 -21.74 -0.66
C GLU A 128 -1.42 -22.07 -1.30
N LEU A 129 -0.38 -21.40 -0.81
CA LEU A 129 0.99 -21.63 -1.26
C LEU A 129 1.66 -22.64 -0.32
N VAL A 130 1.83 -23.86 -0.82
CA VAL A 130 2.34 -24.99 -0.03
C VAL A 130 3.84 -24.83 0.20
N ARG A 131 4.24 -24.82 1.47
CA ARG A 131 5.65 -24.83 1.89
C ARG A 131 6.26 -26.22 1.70
N ALA A 132 7.48 -26.27 1.20
CA ALA A 132 8.29 -27.49 1.17
C ALA A 132 9.15 -27.64 2.45
N LYS A 133 9.41 -26.53 3.16
CA LYS A 133 10.17 -26.49 4.40
C LYS A 133 9.26 -26.05 5.54
N GLU A 134 9.16 -26.86 6.60
CA GLU A 134 8.30 -26.59 7.76
C GLU A 134 9.01 -25.85 8.92
N GLY A 135 10.34 -25.69 8.84
CA GLY A 135 11.13 -25.04 9.89
C GLY A 135 10.83 -23.55 10.10
N GLU A 136 11.49 -22.96 11.09
CA GLU A 136 11.45 -21.52 11.35
C GLU A 136 12.49 -20.79 10.52
N LEU A 137 12.11 -19.66 9.91
CA LEU A 137 13.05 -18.79 9.19
C LEU A 137 13.61 -17.77 10.19
N PRO A 138 14.93 -17.70 10.39
CA PRO A 138 15.53 -16.61 11.16
C PRO A 138 15.08 -15.26 10.61
N SER A 139 14.80 -14.29 11.49
CA SER A 139 14.30 -12.99 11.06
C SER A 139 15.27 -12.32 10.08
N GLU A 140 14.74 -11.84 8.97
CA GLU A 140 15.49 -11.19 7.90
C GLU A 140 14.87 -9.84 7.54
N GLY A 141 15.65 -8.97 6.89
CA GLY A 141 15.22 -7.63 6.51
C GLY A 141 14.07 -7.65 5.50
N MET A 142 13.04 -6.84 5.76
CA MET A 142 11.85 -6.74 4.90
C MET A 142 11.85 -5.44 4.10
N VAL A 143 11.12 -5.46 2.98
CA VAL A 143 10.90 -4.30 2.11
C VAL A 143 9.43 -4.18 1.74
N ALA A 144 8.98 -2.97 1.43
CA ALA A 144 7.66 -2.76 0.85
C ALA A 144 7.53 -3.55 -0.45
N GLY A 145 6.41 -4.25 -0.58
CA GLY A 145 6.13 -5.16 -1.69
C GLY A 145 6.51 -6.61 -1.43
N ALA A 146 7.26 -6.93 -0.38
CA ALA A 146 7.52 -8.32 -0.02
C ALA A 146 6.19 -9.09 0.15
N VAL A 147 6.06 -10.21 -0.56
CA VAL A 147 4.93 -11.12 -0.50
C VAL A 147 5.29 -12.24 0.46
N GLN A 148 4.97 -12.01 1.72
CA GLN A 148 5.25 -12.93 2.80
C GLN A 148 4.16 -14.00 2.90
N VAL A 149 4.53 -15.26 3.15
CA VAL A 149 3.58 -16.37 3.29
C VAL A 149 3.73 -17.02 4.66
N PRO A 150 2.82 -16.76 5.62
CA PRO A 150 2.77 -17.44 6.91
C PRO A 150 2.46 -18.95 6.77
N PRO A 151 2.48 -19.72 7.86
CA PRO A 151 2.11 -21.14 7.86
C PRO A 151 0.71 -21.45 7.30
N SER A 152 -0.21 -20.48 7.29
CA SER A 152 -1.53 -20.62 6.66
C SER A 152 -1.49 -20.72 5.14
N GLY A 153 -0.36 -20.48 4.48
CA GLY A 153 -0.25 -20.49 3.01
C GLY A 153 -0.88 -19.27 2.32
N GLN A 154 -1.45 -18.34 3.09
CA GLN A 154 -2.18 -17.17 2.58
C GLN A 154 -1.24 -15.95 2.47
N PRO A 155 -1.07 -15.33 1.28
CA PRO A 155 -0.07 -14.27 1.10
C PRO A 155 -0.41 -12.96 1.82
N ILE A 156 0.64 -12.23 2.23
CA ILE A 156 0.56 -10.87 2.73
C ILE A 156 1.53 -10.00 1.91
N VAL A 157 1.01 -8.96 1.25
CA VAL A 157 1.84 -7.97 0.54
C VAL A 157 2.17 -6.83 1.50
N PHE A 158 3.43 -6.65 1.86
CA PHE A 158 3.84 -5.57 2.75
C PHE A 158 3.73 -4.18 2.12
N LEU A 159 3.23 -3.22 2.89
CA LEU A 159 3.02 -1.82 2.52
C LEU A 159 3.90 -0.91 3.38
N ALA A 160 3.64 0.41 3.38
CA ALA A 160 4.54 1.42 3.94
C ALA A 160 4.91 1.24 5.42
N ASP A 161 4.05 0.62 6.23
CA ASP A 161 4.27 0.43 7.68
C ASP A 161 4.71 -1.01 8.00
N HIS A 162 5.31 -1.71 7.03
CA HIS A 162 5.81 -3.06 7.27
C HIS A 162 6.91 -3.05 8.34
N PRO A 163 7.05 -4.13 9.15
CA PRO A 163 8.13 -4.20 10.12
C PRO A 163 9.49 -4.23 9.40
N PRO A 164 10.58 -3.75 10.03
CA PRO A 164 11.90 -3.78 9.42
C PRO A 164 12.42 -5.22 9.21
N THR A 165 11.95 -6.18 10.00
CA THR A 165 12.29 -7.59 9.90
C THR A 165 11.06 -8.49 9.95
N GLY A 166 11.17 -9.70 9.39
CA GLY A 166 10.09 -10.69 9.37
C GLY A 166 10.62 -12.12 9.43
N GLY A 167 9.83 -13.04 9.98
CA GLY A 167 10.20 -14.45 10.19
C GLY A 167 9.45 -15.47 9.32
N TYR A 168 8.68 -15.02 8.33
CA TYR A 168 8.04 -15.91 7.36
C TYR A 168 8.66 -15.72 5.96
N PRO A 169 8.73 -16.79 5.15
CA PRO A 169 9.37 -16.75 3.83
C PRO A 169 8.66 -15.79 2.87
N VAL A 170 9.46 -15.04 2.13
CA VAL A 170 9.03 -14.14 1.06
C VAL A 170 9.13 -14.88 -0.28
N ILE A 171 7.98 -15.22 -0.87
CA ILE A 171 7.93 -15.97 -2.13
C ILE A 171 8.24 -15.09 -3.35
N ALA A 172 7.92 -13.81 -3.27
CA ALA A 172 8.13 -12.82 -4.33
C ALA A 172 8.11 -11.39 -3.77
N VAL A 173 8.52 -10.41 -4.56
CA VAL A 173 8.45 -8.97 -4.22
C VAL A 173 7.70 -8.21 -5.31
N VAL A 174 6.63 -7.52 -4.94
CA VAL A 174 5.89 -6.61 -5.82
C VAL A 174 6.80 -5.47 -6.28
N THR A 175 6.75 -5.15 -7.58
CA THR A 175 7.55 -4.05 -8.13
C THR A 175 7.15 -2.71 -7.54
N ALA A 176 8.12 -1.80 -7.38
CA ALA A 176 7.86 -0.46 -6.84
C ALA A 176 6.75 0.30 -7.61
N ALA A 177 6.64 0.08 -8.92
CA ALA A 177 5.63 0.70 -9.77
C ALA A 177 4.19 0.25 -9.45
N ASP A 178 4.01 -0.95 -8.87
CA ASP A 178 2.70 -1.51 -8.57
C ASP A 178 2.33 -1.44 -7.08
N LEU A 179 3.22 -0.91 -6.22
CA LEU A 179 2.90 -0.65 -4.81
C LEU A 179 1.73 0.32 -4.65
N ALA A 180 1.64 1.34 -5.52
CA ALA A 180 0.51 2.27 -5.52
C ALA A 180 -0.81 1.58 -5.88
N VAL A 181 -0.77 0.52 -6.69
CA VAL A 181 -1.96 -0.30 -7.02
C VAL A 181 -2.35 -1.13 -5.80
N ALA A 182 -1.40 -1.81 -5.17
CA ALA A 182 -1.65 -2.59 -3.95
C ALA A 182 -2.22 -1.72 -2.82
N ALA A 183 -1.73 -0.49 -2.66
CA ALA A 183 -2.22 0.46 -1.67
C ALA A 183 -3.63 1.00 -1.98
N GLN A 184 -4.19 0.76 -3.16
CA GLN A 184 -5.55 1.19 -3.50
C GLN A 184 -6.59 0.06 -3.41
N LEU A 185 -6.15 -1.17 -3.17
CA LEU A 185 -7.02 -2.33 -2.97
C LEU A 185 -7.92 -2.17 -1.74
N ARG A 186 -9.20 -2.53 -1.90
CA ARG A 186 -10.22 -2.57 -0.86
C ARG A 186 -10.46 -4.01 -0.41
N PRO A 187 -10.89 -4.24 0.84
CA PRO A 187 -11.46 -5.52 1.21
C PRO A 187 -12.56 -5.98 0.25
N GLY A 188 -12.46 -7.22 -0.22
CA GLY A 188 -13.33 -7.80 -1.24
C GLY A 188 -12.87 -7.60 -2.69
N ASP A 189 -11.89 -6.74 -2.96
CA ASP A 189 -11.30 -6.64 -4.31
C ASP A 189 -10.55 -7.92 -4.66
N GLU A 190 -10.59 -8.30 -5.94
CA GLU A 190 -9.74 -9.35 -6.49
C GLU A 190 -8.41 -8.76 -7.00
N VAL A 191 -7.32 -9.45 -6.70
CA VAL A 191 -5.97 -9.14 -7.17
C VAL A 191 -5.30 -10.37 -7.77
N ARG A 192 -4.51 -10.19 -8.82
CA ARG A 192 -3.70 -11.23 -9.45
C ARG A 192 -2.23 -10.85 -9.46
N PHE A 193 -1.36 -11.84 -9.43
CA PHE A 193 0.07 -11.64 -9.59
C PHE A 193 0.54 -12.02 -10.99
N THR A 194 1.61 -11.37 -11.46
CA THR A 194 2.27 -11.75 -12.71
C THR A 194 3.78 -11.51 -12.63
N THR A 195 4.56 -12.41 -13.22
CA THR A 195 6.01 -12.22 -13.43
C THR A 195 6.31 -11.53 -14.76
N ARG A 196 5.30 -11.32 -15.61
CA ARG A 196 5.48 -10.73 -16.94
C ARG A 196 5.56 -9.19 -16.84
N PRO A 197 6.45 -8.55 -17.62
CA PRO A 197 6.39 -7.11 -17.78
C PRO A 197 5.06 -6.69 -18.43
N ALA A 198 4.60 -5.48 -18.14
CA ALA A 198 3.47 -4.89 -18.84
C ALA A 198 3.82 -4.79 -20.33
N ARG A 199 2.94 -5.31 -21.20
CA ARG A 199 3.04 -5.10 -22.65
C ARG A 199 2.62 -3.68 -23.01
#